data_AF-A0A522WGV3-F1
#
_entry.id   AF-A0A522WGV3-F1
#
_cell.length_a   1.000
_cell.length_b   1.000
_cell.length_c   1.000
_cell.angle_alpha   90.00
_cell.angle_beta   90.00
_cell.angle_gamma   90.00
#
_symmetry.space_group_name_H-M   'P 1'
#
loop_
_entity.id
_entity.type
_entity.pdbx_description
1 polymer ?
#
loop_
_entity_poly.entity_id
_entity_poly.type
_entity_poly.pdbx_seq_one_letter_code
_entity_poly.pdbx_strand_id
1 'polypeptide(L)'
;MSKKVYIAATQQNDGKTTVSMGLIFNFKERFKGIGFIKPIGQRYLEEDGQKVDEDSILIDDVFGIRCGIKDMSPIAVERGFTEKYILKPDKESIDSQIQQAFGRVSRGRDLVVIEGTGHAGVGSVFDHSNAAVAKSLGAKVILVSSGGVGRPIDEIMLNKALFDKEGVELIGVIINKVKQDKFD
;
A
#
# COMPACT_ATOMS: atom_id res chain seq x y z
N MET A 1 1.66 9.99 18.09
CA MET A 1 1.92 9.49 16.72
C MET A 1 0.65 8.85 16.17
N SER A 2 0.36 9.02 14.89
CA SER A 2 -0.74 8.33 14.21
C SER A 2 -0.53 6.83 14.24
N LYS A 3 -1.61 6.05 14.37
CA LYS A 3 -1.61 4.62 14.06
C LYS A 3 -1.34 4.44 12.57
N LYS A 4 -0.74 3.32 12.18
CA LYS A 4 -0.33 3.05 10.81
C LYS A 4 -0.71 1.63 10.44
N VAL A 5 -1.47 1.48 9.37
CA VAL A 5 -1.84 0.17 8.84
C VAL A 5 -1.47 0.10 7.37
N TYR A 6 -0.72 -0.92 7.01
CA TYR A 6 -0.26 -1.17 5.65
C TYR A 6 -1.11 -2.28 5.04
N ILE A 7 -1.75 -2.01 3.91
CA ILE A 7 -2.60 -2.97 3.19
C ILE A 7 -1.77 -3.55 2.04
N ALA A 8 -1.32 -4.79 2.20
CA ALA A 8 -0.64 -5.55 1.16
C ALA A 8 -1.59 -6.61 0.59
N ALA A 9 -1.19 -7.30 -0.47
CA ALA A 9 -1.92 -8.46 -0.97
C ALA A 9 -1.02 -9.66 -1.19
N THR A 10 -1.61 -10.83 -1.44
CA THR A 10 -0.88 -12.00 -1.91
C THR A 10 -0.49 -11.90 -3.37
N GLN A 11 -1.31 -11.22 -4.19
CA GLN A 11 -1.10 -11.01 -5.62
C GLN A 11 -1.60 -9.63 -6.09
N GLN A 12 -1.35 -9.33 -7.36
CA GLN A 12 -1.98 -8.20 -8.05
C GLN A 12 -3.48 -8.48 -8.22
N ASN A 13 -4.30 -7.44 -8.09
CA ASN A 13 -5.76 -7.49 -8.26
C ASN A 13 -6.54 -8.34 -7.23
N ASP A 14 -6.01 -8.64 -6.03
CA ASP A 14 -6.78 -9.26 -4.94
C ASP A 14 -7.82 -8.32 -4.29
N GLY A 15 -7.98 -7.10 -4.82
CA GLY A 15 -8.98 -6.12 -4.38
C GLY A 15 -8.53 -5.22 -3.22
N LYS A 16 -7.23 -4.91 -3.13
CA LYS A 16 -6.66 -3.99 -2.13
C LYS A 16 -7.41 -2.67 -2.07
N THR A 17 -7.56 -1.97 -3.19
CA THR A 17 -8.24 -0.67 -3.23
C THR A 17 -9.64 -0.73 -2.62
N THR A 18 -10.44 -1.73 -3.00
CA THR A 18 -11.78 -1.93 -2.43
C THR A 18 -11.75 -2.23 -0.93
N VAL A 19 -10.81 -3.05 -0.47
CA VAL A 19 -10.61 -3.33 0.95
C VAL A 19 -10.15 -2.09 1.70
N SER A 20 -9.21 -1.31 1.16
CA SER A 20 -8.74 -0.04 1.71
C SER A 20 -9.91 0.95 1.85
N MET A 21 -10.75 1.10 0.82
CA MET A 21 -11.96 1.93 0.89
C MET A 21 -12.90 1.47 2.00
N GLY A 22 -13.20 0.17 2.08
CA GLY A 22 -14.06 -0.39 3.12
C GLY A 22 -13.51 -0.16 4.53
N LEU A 23 -12.20 -0.35 4.70
CA LEU A 23 -11.51 -0.08 5.96
C LEU A 23 -11.55 1.41 6.32
N ILE A 24 -11.23 2.30 5.38
CA ILE A 24 -11.29 3.76 5.59
C ILE A 24 -12.70 4.18 5.97
N PHE A 25 -13.72 3.71 5.27
CA PHE A 25 -15.13 3.98 5.56
C PHE A 25 -15.48 3.60 7.00
N ASN A 26 -15.15 2.38 7.43
CA ASN A 26 -15.42 1.90 8.79
C ASN A 26 -14.57 2.64 9.85
N PHE A 27 -13.33 3.00 9.52
CA PHE A 27 -12.44 3.71 10.43
C PHE A 27 -12.85 5.17 10.65
N LYS A 28 -13.58 5.79 9.73
CA LYS A 28 -14.10 7.17 9.91
C LYS A 28 -15.01 7.30 11.13
N GLU A 29 -15.69 6.22 11.54
CA GLU A 29 -16.52 6.23 12.75
C GLU A 29 -15.69 6.23 14.04
N ARG A 30 -14.43 5.79 13.98
CA ARG A 30 -13.55 5.59 15.15
C ARG A 30 -12.42 6.61 15.25
N PHE A 31 -11.97 7.16 14.12
CA PHE A 31 -10.84 8.07 14.04
C PHE A 31 -11.28 9.41 13.46
N LYS A 32 -10.90 10.52 14.09
CA LYS A 32 -11.30 11.87 13.67
C LYS A 32 -10.49 12.35 12.48
N GLY A 33 -9.23 11.92 12.37
CA GLY A 33 -8.35 12.19 11.24
C GLY A 33 -7.81 10.93 10.60
N ILE A 34 -8.12 10.69 9.33
CA ILE A 34 -7.54 9.62 8.53
C ILE A 34 -6.70 10.23 7.40
N GLY A 35 -5.47 9.73 7.24
CA GLY A 35 -4.63 9.96 6.07
C GLY A 35 -4.57 8.71 5.19
N PHE A 36 -4.26 8.92 3.92
CA PHE A 36 -4.04 7.84 2.96
C PHE A 36 -2.78 8.11 2.14
N ILE A 37 -2.01 7.06 1.87
CA ILE A 37 -0.85 7.12 0.99
C ILE A 37 -0.66 5.77 0.31
N LYS A 38 -0.36 5.77 -0.97
CA LYS A 38 0.17 4.66 -1.75
C LYS A 38 1.61 4.99 -2.12
N PRO A 39 2.61 4.61 -1.30
CA PRO A 39 3.98 5.12 -1.44
C PRO A 39 4.61 4.88 -2.80
N ILE A 40 4.23 3.78 -3.45
CA ILE A 40 4.73 3.35 -4.75
C ILE A 40 3.53 2.99 -5.63
N GLY A 41 3.24 3.84 -6.60
CA GLY A 41 2.25 3.54 -7.64
C GLY A 41 2.82 2.66 -8.76
N GLN A 42 1.95 2.20 -9.65
CA GLN A 42 2.37 1.60 -10.93
C GLN A 42 1.52 2.09 -12.11
N ARG A 43 0.35 2.69 -11.84
CA ARG A 43 -0.59 3.21 -12.83
C ARG A 43 -0.78 4.67 -12.52
N TYR A 44 -0.68 5.54 -13.53
CA TYR A 44 -0.78 6.98 -13.34
C TYR A 44 -1.73 7.59 -14.35
N LEU A 45 -2.52 8.55 -13.89
CA LEU A 45 -3.23 9.51 -14.71
C LEU A 45 -2.50 10.85 -14.66
N GLU A 46 -2.64 11.64 -15.71
CA GLU A 46 -2.12 13.01 -15.75
C GLU A 46 -3.25 13.94 -15.31
N GLU A 47 -3.11 14.53 -14.12
CA GLU A 47 -4.08 15.46 -13.52
C GLU A 47 -3.34 16.76 -13.16
N ASP A 48 -3.82 17.92 -13.65
CA ASP A 48 -3.16 19.23 -13.49
C ASP A 48 -1.65 19.25 -13.83
N GLY A 49 -1.24 18.46 -14.84
CA GLY A 49 0.15 18.30 -15.25
C GLY A 49 1.01 17.47 -14.30
N GLN A 50 0.37 16.67 -13.44
CA GLN A 50 1.00 15.82 -12.43
C GLN A 50 0.59 14.38 -12.65
N LYS A 51 1.54 13.45 -12.59
CA LYS A 51 1.25 12.02 -12.65
C LYS A 51 0.87 11.51 -11.27
N VAL A 52 -0.37 11.06 -11.13
CA VAL A 52 -0.97 10.65 -9.87
C VAL A 52 -1.54 9.24 -10.00
N ASP A 53 -1.40 8.41 -8.97
CA ASP A 53 -1.95 7.05 -8.97
C ASP A 53 -3.48 7.04 -8.86
N GLU A 54 -4.14 6.25 -9.73
CA GLU A 54 -5.60 6.11 -9.84
C GLU A 54 -6.27 5.80 -8.50
N ASP A 55 -5.63 4.96 -7.66
CA ASP A 55 -6.20 4.58 -6.38
C ASP A 55 -6.19 5.77 -5.40
N SER A 56 -5.20 6.67 -5.49
CA SER A 56 -5.14 7.88 -4.66
C SER A 56 -6.25 8.87 -5.02
N ILE A 57 -6.51 9.06 -6.31
CA ILE A 57 -7.59 9.93 -6.81
C ILE A 57 -8.94 9.39 -6.33
N LEU A 58 -9.19 8.10 -6.52
CA LEU A 58 -10.44 7.47 -6.08
C LEU A 58 -10.67 7.62 -4.57
N ILE A 59 -9.62 7.46 -3.76
CA ILE A 59 -9.72 7.62 -2.31
C ILE A 59 -10.01 9.07 -1.92
N ASP A 60 -9.38 10.04 -2.57
CA ASP A 60 -9.66 11.46 -2.30
C ASP A 60 -11.08 11.84 -2.72
N ASP A 61 -11.53 11.45 -3.91
CA ASP A 61 -12.88 11.72 -4.41
C ASP A 61 -13.98 11.17 -3.49
N VAL A 62 -13.79 9.94 -3.00
CA VAL A 62 -14.80 9.27 -2.17
C VAL A 62 -14.80 9.77 -0.73
N PHE A 63 -13.63 10.09 -0.17
CA PHE A 63 -13.49 10.36 1.26
C PHE A 63 -13.10 11.79 1.62
N GLY A 64 -12.73 12.62 0.65
CA GLY A 64 -12.25 13.98 0.83
C GLY A 64 -11.05 14.05 1.77
N ILE A 65 -10.06 13.18 1.57
CA ILE A 65 -8.85 13.14 2.41
C ILE A 65 -7.99 14.32 1.99
N ARG A 66 -8.27 15.50 2.57
CA ARG A 66 -7.58 16.77 2.29
C ARG A 66 -6.06 16.72 2.56
N CYS A 67 -5.28 16.11 1.67
CA CYS A 67 -3.84 16.27 1.54
C CYS A 67 -3.49 16.36 0.05
N GLY A 68 -2.32 16.94 -0.25
CA GLY A 68 -1.91 17.11 -1.65
C GLY A 68 -1.83 15.75 -2.33
N ILE A 69 -2.47 15.61 -3.49
CA ILE A 69 -2.57 14.33 -4.20
C ILE A 69 -1.19 13.72 -4.54
N LYS A 70 -0.19 14.57 -4.81
CA LYS A 70 1.23 14.19 -4.94
C LYS A 70 1.82 13.54 -3.71
N ASP A 71 1.38 13.94 -2.52
CA ASP A 71 1.85 13.36 -1.26
C ASP A 71 1.20 12.00 -0.99
N MET A 72 0.05 11.73 -1.60
CA MET A 72 -0.57 10.41 -1.53
C MET A 72 0.17 9.37 -2.39
N SER A 73 0.90 9.77 -3.44
CA SER A 73 1.65 8.84 -4.29
C SER A 73 3.01 9.41 -4.73
N PRO A 74 4.01 9.43 -3.83
CA PRO A 74 5.28 10.12 -4.08
C PRO A 74 6.18 9.44 -5.11
N ILE A 75 6.12 8.11 -5.28
CA ILE A 75 7.01 7.39 -6.19
C ILE A 75 6.26 6.89 -7.43
N ALA A 76 6.73 7.38 -8.58
CA ALA A 76 6.23 7.02 -9.90
C ALA A 76 7.07 5.91 -10.57
N VAL A 77 6.59 4.65 -10.62
CA VAL A 77 7.30 3.56 -11.33
C VAL A 77 6.93 3.56 -12.81
N GLU A 78 7.56 4.46 -13.55
CA GLU A 78 7.35 4.62 -14.99
C GLU A 78 8.20 3.64 -15.82
N ARG A 79 7.92 3.57 -17.12
CA ARG A 79 8.75 2.83 -18.07
C ARG A 79 10.21 3.30 -17.98
N GLY A 80 11.13 2.37 -17.77
CA GLY A 80 12.55 2.64 -17.61
C GLY A 80 12.98 3.03 -16.19
N PHE A 81 12.07 3.20 -15.22
CA PHE A 81 12.41 3.47 -13.82
C PHE A 81 13.32 2.36 -13.27
N THR A 82 12.90 1.11 -13.40
CA THR A 82 13.63 -0.05 -12.88
C THR A 82 15.00 -0.21 -13.53
N GLU A 83 15.10 -0.02 -14.85
CA GLU A 83 16.37 -0.09 -15.58
C GLU A 83 17.34 0.99 -15.11
N LYS A 84 16.88 2.24 -14.98
CA LYS A 84 17.67 3.34 -14.44
C LYS A 84 18.16 3.05 -13.03
N TYR A 85 17.29 2.49 -12.17
CA TYR A 85 17.68 2.13 -10.81
C TYR A 85 18.74 1.03 -10.78
N ILE A 86 18.60 -0.02 -11.61
CA ILE A 86 19.60 -1.10 -11.68
C ILE A 86 20.96 -0.56 -12.13
N LEU A 87 20.97 0.36 -13.12
CA LEU A 87 22.21 0.95 -13.63
C LEU A 87 22.84 1.97 -12.68
N LYS A 88 22.00 2.70 -11.93
CA LYS A 88 22.42 3.72 -10.96
C LYS A 88 21.47 3.73 -9.76
N PRO A 89 21.71 2.86 -8.77
CA PRO A 89 20.87 2.78 -7.58
C PRO A 89 20.91 4.10 -6.80
N ASP A 90 19.73 4.56 -6.37
CA ASP A 90 19.58 5.76 -5.53
C ASP A 90 18.48 5.52 -4.49
N LYS A 91 18.77 4.59 -3.58
CA LYS A 91 17.83 4.17 -2.53
C LYS A 91 17.43 5.33 -1.62
N GLU A 92 18.41 6.12 -1.18
CA GLU A 92 18.23 7.19 -0.21
C GLU A 92 17.28 8.28 -0.71
N SER A 93 17.33 8.59 -2.01
CA SER A 93 16.40 9.53 -2.63
C SER A 93 14.96 9.04 -2.59
N ILE A 94 14.71 7.76 -2.87
CA ILE A 94 13.36 7.17 -2.81
C ILE A 94 12.86 7.12 -1.36
N ASP A 95 13.72 6.68 -0.43
CA ASP A 95 13.41 6.64 1.01
C ASP A 95 13.02 8.04 1.52
N SER A 96 13.79 9.06 1.17
CA SER A 96 13.53 10.46 1.56
C SER A 96 12.20 10.97 1.02
N GLN A 97 11.88 10.70 -0.25
CA GLN A 97 10.61 11.08 -0.86
C GLN A 97 9.41 10.43 -0.15
N ILE A 98 9.48 9.13 0.12
CA ILE A 98 8.43 8.39 0.83
C ILE A 98 8.23 8.94 2.24
N GLN A 99 9.31 9.15 3.00
CA GLN A 99 9.24 9.63 4.39
C GLN A 99 8.68 11.05 4.48
N GLN A 100 9.10 11.94 3.58
CA GLN A 100 8.61 13.32 3.54
C GLN A 100 7.12 13.38 3.19
N ALA A 101 6.69 12.62 2.17
CA ALA A 101 5.28 12.54 1.79
C ALA A 101 4.43 11.95 2.93
N PHE A 102 4.89 10.86 3.54
CA PHE A 102 4.24 10.28 4.72
C PHE A 102 4.14 11.29 5.88
N GLY A 103 5.20 12.06 6.14
CA GLY A 103 5.21 13.12 7.16
C GLY A 103 4.18 14.23 6.90
N ARG A 104 3.88 14.54 5.63
CA ARG A 104 2.83 15.49 5.25
C ARG A 104 1.44 14.87 5.39
N VAL A 105 1.22 13.66 4.87
CA VAL A 105 -0.06 12.94 4.94
C VAL A 105 -0.48 12.62 6.38
N SER A 106 0.48 12.25 7.24
CA SER A 106 0.21 11.84 8.63
C SER A 106 -0.04 13.01 9.58
N ARG A 107 0.28 14.24 9.19
CA ARG A 107 0.22 15.41 10.07
C ARG A 107 -1.23 15.66 10.54
N GLY A 108 -1.44 15.63 11.85
CA GLY A 108 -2.75 15.86 12.46
C GLY A 108 -3.76 14.72 12.23
N ARG A 109 -3.30 13.53 11.80
CA ARG A 109 -4.14 12.35 11.61
C ARG A 109 -3.98 11.37 12.77
N ASP A 110 -5.06 10.68 13.12
CA ASP A 110 -5.06 9.63 14.14
C ASP A 110 -4.66 8.27 13.56
N LEU A 111 -4.98 8.04 12.28
CA LEU A 111 -4.68 6.84 11.53
C LEU A 111 -4.19 7.20 10.13
N VAL A 112 -3.19 6.49 9.63
CA VAL A 112 -2.81 6.51 8.22
C VAL A 112 -2.95 5.11 7.64
N VAL A 113 -3.74 5.01 6.57
CA VAL A 113 -3.86 3.82 5.75
C VAL A 113 -2.82 3.91 4.64
N ILE A 114 -1.95 2.92 4.56
CA ILE A 114 -0.87 2.84 3.59
C ILE A 114 -1.22 1.71 2.64
N GLU A 115 -1.43 2.00 1.36
CA GLU A 115 -1.69 0.97 0.36
C GLU A 115 -0.40 0.54 -0.34
N GLY A 116 -0.13 -0.76 -0.35
CA GLY A 116 0.97 -1.33 -1.13
C GLY A 116 0.54 -1.77 -2.52
N THR A 117 1.50 -2.25 -3.30
CA THR A 117 1.25 -2.68 -4.69
C THR A 117 1.54 -4.17 -4.85
N GLY A 118 0.61 -4.94 -5.41
CA GLY A 118 0.77 -6.39 -5.59
C GLY A 118 1.11 -7.17 -4.31
N HIS A 119 2.11 -8.06 -4.40
CA HIS A 119 2.57 -8.98 -3.35
C HIS A 119 3.70 -8.40 -2.49
N ALA A 120 4.04 -9.00 -1.35
CA ALA A 120 5.01 -8.50 -0.36
C ALA A 120 6.39 -8.10 -0.95
N GLY A 121 6.81 -8.78 -2.01
CA GLY A 121 8.09 -8.57 -2.69
C GLY A 121 8.06 -7.62 -3.89
N VAL A 122 6.90 -7.09 -4.28
CA VAL A 122 6.84 -6.08 -5.34
C VAL A 122 7.62 -4.85 -4.90
N GLY A 123 8.55 -4.40 -5.74
CA GLY A 123 9.49 -3.31 -5.45
C GLY A 123 10.89 -3.77 -5.01
N SER A 124 11.10 -5.07 -4.76
CA SER A 124 12.43 -5.60 -4.38
C SER A 124 13.53 -5.31 -5.39
N VAL A 125 13.20 -5.20 -6.68
CA VAL A 125 14.17 -4.87 -7.75
C VAL A 125 14.78 -3.47 -7.60
N PHE A 126 14.14 -2.59 -6.83
CA PHE A 126 14.65 -1.27 -6.49
C PHE A 126 14.68 -1.02 -4.97
N ASP A 127 14.93 -2.09 -4.19
CA ASP A 127 15.11 -2.07 -2.71
C ASP A 127 13.92 -1.58 -1.87
N HIS A 128 12.75 -1.39 -2.48
CA HIS A 128 11.54 -0.89 -1.80
C HIS A 128 10.38 -1.86 -1.97
N SER A 129 10.60 -3.11 -1.54
CA SER A 129 9.53 -4.09 -1.42
C SER A 129 8.42 -3.57 -0.48
N ASN A 130 7.18 -4.03 -0.62
CA ASN A 130 6.12 -3.66 0.34
C ASN A 130 6.53 -3.95 1.79
N ALA A 131 7.27 -5.04 2.04
CA ALA A 131 7.81 -5.34 3.37
C ALA A 131 8.83 -4.30 3.84
N ALA A 132 9.76 -3.89 2.97
CA ALA A 132 10.76 -2.85 3.29
C ALA A 132 10.10 -1.49 3.56
N VAL A 133 9.10 -1.10 2.76
CA VAL A 133 8.36 0.16 2.96
C VAL A 133 7.51 0.13 4.23
N ALA A 134 6.84 -0.99 4.52
CA ALA A 134 6.09 -1.14 5.76
C ALA A 134 7.01 -1.01 6.99
N LYS A 135 8.20 -1.59 6.93
CA LYS A 135 9.24 -1.45 7.96
C LYS A 135 9.72 0.00 8.09
N SER A 136 10.07 0.66 7.00
CA SER A 136 10.58 2.04 7.03
C SER A 136 9.56 3.04 7.56
N LEU A 137 8.27 2.80 7.31
CA LEU A 137 7.17 3.60 7.86
C LEU A 137 6.75 3.17 9.27
N GLY A 138 7.27 2.05 9.79
CA GLY A 138 6.90 1.49 11.10
C GLY A 138 5.42 1.11 11.18
N ALA A 139 4.89 0.53 10.10
CA ALA A 139 3.49 0.14 9.98
C ALA A 139 3.29 -1.36 10.25
N LYS A 140 2.13 -1.71 10.80
CA LYS A 140 1.68 -3.12 10.86
C LYS A 140 0.91 -3.45 9.60
N VAL A 141 0.90 -4.72 9.19
CA VAL A 141 0.35 -5.14 7.89
C VAL A 141 -0.96 -5.90 8.05
N ILE A 142 -1.93 -5.58 7.21
CA ILE A 142 -3.07 -6.44 6.88
C ILE A 142 -2.81 -6.99 5.48
N LEU A 143 -2.87 -8.31 5.32
CA LEU A 143 -2.69 -8.97 4.03
C LEU A 143 -4.06 -9.30 3.42
N VAL A 144 -4.28 -8.89 2.17
CA VAL A 144 -5.47 -9.25 1.41
C VAL A 144 -5.16 -10.48 0.55
N SER A 145 -5.98 -11.51 0.62
CA SER A 145 -5.83 -12.70 -0.22
C SER A 145 -7.14 -13.10 -0.87
N SER A 146 -7.06 -13.82 -1.98
CA SER A 146 -8.24 -14.41 -2.62
C SER A 146 -8.80 -15.60 -1.83
N GLY A 147 -10.08 -15.91 -2.01
CA GLY A 147 -10.71 -17.09 -1.39
C GLY A 147 -10.29 -18.42 -2.01
N GLY A 148 -10.28 -19.48 -1.19
CA GLY A 148 -10.01 -20.86 -1.61
C GLY A 148 -9.13 -21.62 -0.62
N VAL A 149 -8.96 -22.92 -0.86
CA VAL A 149 -8.09 -23.83 -0.07
C VAL A 149 -6.85 -24.18 -0.90
N GLY A 150 -5.70 -24.36 -0.25
CA GLY A 150 -4.41 -24.65 -0.89
C GLY A 150 -3.70 -23.35 -1.30
N ARG A 151 -3.78 -22.98 -2.58
CA ARG A 151 -3.04 -21.85 -3.15
C ARG A 151 -3.11 -20.54 -2.33
N PRO A 152 -4.28 -20.04 -1.89
CA PRO A 152 -4.32 -18.82 -1.10
C PRO A 152 -3.55 -18.92 0.22
N ILE A 153 -3.60 -20.08 0.88
CA ILE A 153 -2.87 -20.33 2.13
C ILE A 153 -1.37 -20.33 1.86
N ASP A 154 -0.93 -21.03 0.81
CA ASP A 154 0.49 -21.06 0.40
C ASP A 154 1.00 -19.64 0.09
N GLU A 155 0.20 -18.85 -0.64
CA GLU A 155 0.54 -17.46 -0.96
C GLU A 155 0.55 -16.55 0.27
N ILE A 156 -0.39 -16.73 1.21
CA ILE A 156 -0.36 -16.01 2.49
C ILE A 156 0.95 -16.32 3.23
N MET A 157 1.31 -17.60 3.34
CA MET A 157 2.53 -18.01 4.04
C MET A 157 3.80 -17.52 3.35
N LEU A 158 3.86 -17.58 2.02
CA LEU A 158 4.97 -17.07 1.24
C LEU A 158 5.17 -15.55 1.44
N ASN A 159 4.07 -14.78 1.42
CA ASN A 159 4.13 -13.33 1.63
C ASN A 159 4.48 -12.99 3.09
N LYS A 160 3.91 -13.71 4.06
CA LYS A 160 4.20 -13.54 5.48
C LYS A 160 5.69 -13.73 5.76
N ALA A 161 6.34 -14.71 5.14
CA ALA A 161 7.75 -14.98 5.36
C ALA A 161 8.66 -13.75 5.10
N LEU A 162 8.33 -12.92 4.10
CA LEU A 162 9.09 -11.71 3.82
C LEU A 162 8.81 -10.59 4.84
N PHE A 163 7.55 -10.41 5.25
CA PHE A 163 7.22 -9.46 6.33
C PHE A 163 7.89 -9.85 7.65
N ASP A 164 7.86 -11.13 8.01
CA ASP A 164 8.54 -11.66 9.20
C ASP A 164 10.05 -11.40 9.13
N LYS A 165 10.68 -11.67 7.97
CA LYS A 165 12.10 -11.41 7.74
C LYS A 165 12.46 -9.93 7.93
N GLU A 166 11.59 -9.02 7.52
CA GLU A 166 11.77 -7.58 7.71
C GLU A 166 11.42 -7.10 9.13
N GLY A 167 10.89 -7.97 9.99
CA GLY A 167 10.45 -7.63 11.34
C GLY A 167 9.14 -6.85 11.37
N VAL A 168 8.29 -7.02 10.34
CA VAL A 168 7.00 -6.34 10.20
C VAL A 168 5.88 -7.27 10.65
N GLU A 169 5.11 -6.81 11.65
CA GLU A 169 4.01 -7.58 12.21
C GLU A 169 2.80 -7.62 11.25
N LEU A 170 2.39 -8.84 10.90
CA LEU A 170 1.12 -9.09 10.23
C LEU A 170 0.01 -9.22 11.28
N ILE A 171 -0.89 -8.23 11.35
CA ILE A 171 -1.97 -8.19 12.34
C ILE A 171 -3.25 -8.90 11.91
N GLY A 172 -3.33 -9.32 10.65
CA GLY A 172 -4.49 -10.06 10.16
C GLY A 172 -4.44 -10.30 8.66
N VAL A 173 -5.36 -11.16 8.21
CA VAL A 173 -5.59 -11.46 6.80
C VAL A 173 -7.06 -11.19 6.49
N ILE A 174 -7.33 -10.49 5.39
CA ILE A 174 -8.68 -10.32 4.85
C ILE A 174 -8.79 -11.21 3.60
N ILE A 175 -9.69 -12.19 3.66
CA ILE A 175 -10.01 -13.04 2.51
C ILE A 175 -11.08 -12.33 1.68
N ASN A 176 -10.74 -12.00 0.44
CA ASN A 176 -11.58 -11.30 -0.52
C ASN A 176 -11.94 -12.20 -1.71
N LYS A 177 -12.93 -11.80 -2.50
CA LYS A 177 -13.38 -12.50 -3.72
C LYS A 177 -13.74 -13.97 -3.46
N VAL A 178 -14.29 -14.26 -2.28
CA VAL A 178 -14.76 -15.60 -1.97
C VAL A 178 -16.01 -15.87 -2.80
N LYS A 179 -16.00 -16.97 -3.56
CA LYS A 179 -17.13 -17.33 -4.40
C LYS A 179 -18.02 -18.33 -3.66
N GLN A 180 -19.31 -18.02 -3.57
CA GLN A 180 -20.27 -18.83 -2.84
C GLN A 180 -20.41 -20.25 -3.43
N ASP A 181 -20.35 -20.38 -4.75
CA ASP A 181 -20.37 -21.66 -5.49
C ASP A 181 -19.17 -22.58 -5.20
N LYS A 182 -18.17 -22.11 -4.45
CA LYS A 182 -16.99 -22.90 -4.03
C LYS A 182 -16.98 -23.24 -2.54
N PHE A 183 -18.00 -22.81 -1.79
CA PHE A 183 -18.16 -23.15 -0.38
C PHE A 183 -18.89 -24.48 -0.17
N ASP A 184 -19.84 -24.76 -1.06
CA ASP A 184 -20.63 -25.99 -1.10
C ASP A 184 -19.89 -27.12 -1.84
#